data_AF-A0A969Q5S7-F1
#
_entry.id   AF-A0A969Q5S7-F1
#
_cell.length_a   1.000
_cell.length_b   1.000
_cell.length_c   1.000
_cell.angle_alpha   90.00
_cell.angle_beta   90.00
_cell.angle_gamma   90.00
#
_symmetry.space_group_name_H-M   'P 1'
#
loop_
_entity.id
_entity.type
_entity.pdbx_description
1 polymer ?
#
loop_
_entity_poly.entity_id
_entity_poly.type
_entity_poly.pdbx_seq_one_letter_code
_entity_poly.pdbx_strand_id
1 'polypeptide(L)'
;MNELTAARTRAIRNHLCAAPDVALALSVYTLGCHFMAMTGPIGMAVHAFVCLSNADAEPLAYKREGLHTLDLHEKKWFDWCMGQCAETLLDAQATLIASTLDLSHSGTTPICRRKQEVADSLTTRLQVDMTKYWSPTTDFFMGLTKAQIADAIMESPAVVELPSAKDRKAFEVILAGKRKDELALMAAQALEGSGWLPGVIATAGLVDVTNFDAEPAFEITEEGLEALVAAEAVMPDLDVAGIAAE
;
A
#
# COMPACT_ATOMS: atom_id res chain seq x y z
N MET A 1 1.48 11.07 12.94
CA MET A 1 1.56 9.60 12.81
C MET A 1 0.31 9.03 12.16
N ASN A 2 -0.89 9.26 12.71
CA ASN A 2 -2.14 8.75 12.12
C ASN A 2 -2.34 9.14 10.65
N GLU A 3 -2.08 10.41 10.30
CA GLU A 3 -2.23 10.85 8.91
C GLU A 3 -1.23 10.18 7.96
N LEU A 4 0.00 9.90 8.42
CA LEU A 4 1.00 9.17 7.63
C LEU A 4 0.55 7.73 7.37
N THR A 5 0.11 7.03 8.42
CA THR A 5 -0.32 5.63 8.33
C THR A 5 -1.65 5.50 7.60
N ALA A 6 -2.52 6.51 7.66
CA ALA A 6 -3.70 6.63 6.82
C ALA A 6 -3.34 6.84 5.35
N ALA A 7 -2.40 7.74 5.02
CA ALA A 7 -1.90 7.91 3.66
C ALA A 7 -1.32 6.61 3.10
N ARG A 8 -0.52 5.90 3.89
CA ARG A 8 0.00 4.58 3.50
C ARG A 8 -1.09 3.54 3.31
N THR A 9 -2.09 3.51 4.18
CA THR A 9 -3.25 2.61 4.04
C THR A 9 -3.95 2.88 2.70
N ARG A 10 -4.22 4.15 2.36
CA ARG A 10 -4.83 4.52 1.07
C ARG A 10 -4.00 4.06 -0.13
N ALA A 11 -2.67 4.22 -0.07
CA ALA A 11 -1.77 3.76 -1.12
C ALA A 11 -1.77 2.23 -1.27
N ILE A 12 -1.73 1.49 -0.15
CA ILE A 12 -1.84 0.01 -0.16
C ILE A 12 -3.17 -0.41 -0.78
N ARG A 13 -4.28 0.21 -0.38
CA ARG A 13 -5.61 -0.09 -0.94
C ARG A 13 -5.67 0.13 -2.45
N ASN A 14 -5.05 1.21 -2.95
CA ASN A 14 -4.98 1.52 -4.37
C ASN A 14 -4.25 0.43 -5.17
N HIS A 15 -3.13 -0.08 -4.65
CA HIS A 15 -2.41 -1.18 -5.31
C HIS A 15 -3.16 -2.51 -5.15
N LEU A 16 -3.75 -2.75 -3.98
CA LEU A 16 -4.42 -4.01 -3.66
C LEU A 16 -5.66 -4.25 -4.53
N CYS A 17 -6.45 -3.21 -4.85
CA CYS A 17 -7.61 -3.37 -5.74
C CYS A 17 -7.24 -3.67 -7.19
N ALA A 18 -5.96 -3.53 -7.56
CA ALA A 18 -5.41 -3.89 -8.87
C ALA A 18 -4.60 -5.20 -8.83
N ALA A 19 -4.55 -5.89 -7.68
CA ALA A 19 -3.79 -7.13 -7.49
C ALA A 19 -4.70 -8.28 -6.98
N PRO A 20 -5.49 -8.92 -7.87
CA PRO A 20 -6.47 -9.93 -7.47
C PRO A 20 -5.84 -11.17 -6.80
N ASP A 21 -4.61 -11.53 -7.15
CA ASP A 21 -3.85 -12.63 -6.54
C ASP A 21 -3.54 -12.33 -5.06
N VAL A 22 -3.06 -11.12 -4.76
CA VAL A 22 -2.75 -10.68 -3.39
C VAL A 22 -4.03 -10.54 -2.58
N ALA A 23 -5.10 -10.01 -3.19
CA ALA A 23 -6.41 -9.94 -2.55
C ALA A 23 -7.00 -11.33 -2.25
N LEU A 24 -6.80 -12.31 -3.14
CA LEU A 24 -7.19 -13.70 -2.91
C LEU A 24 -6.45 -14.31 -1.73
N ALA A 25 -5.13 -14.16 -1.69
CA ALA A 25 -4.34 -14.62 -0.55
C ALA A 25 -4.80 -13.99 0.77
N LEU A 26 -5.11 -12.68 0.77
CA LEU A 26 -5.63 -11.99 1.95
C LEU A 26 -7.03 -12.48 2.36
N SER A 27 -7.93 -12.73 1.41
CA SER A 27 -9.24 -13.33 1.73
C SER A 27 -9.10 -14.68 2.40
N VAL A 28 -8.26 -15.56 1.86
CA VAL A 28 -8.03 -16.90 2.41
C VAL A 28 -7.41 -16.80 3.81
N TYR A 29 -6.40 -15.95 3.99
CA TYR A 29 -5.81 -15.67 5.31
C TYR A 29 -6.88 -15.21 6.32
N THR A 30 -7.74 -14.28 5.90
CA THR A 30 -8.78 -13.71 6.74
C THR A 30 -9.80 -14.75 7.17
N LEU A 31 -10.36 -15.49 6.21
CA LEU A 31 -11.31 -16.56 6.46
C LEU A 31 -10.68 -17.65 7.33
N GLY A 32 -9.41 -17.98 7.10
CA GLY A 32 -8.63 -18.91 7.90
C GLY A 32 -8.48 -18.45 9.36
N CYS A 33 -8.13 -17.19 9.60
CA CYS A 33 -8.09 -16.63 10.95
C CYS A 33 -9.45 -16.72 11.65
N HIS A 34 -10.53 -16.31 10.97
CA HIS A 34 -11.87 -16.36 11.54
C HIS A 34 -12.32 -17.79 11.85
N PHE A 35 -12.04 -18.74 10.96
CA PHE A 35 -12.45 -20.11 11.11
C PHE A 35 -11.60 -20.88 12.13
N MET A 36 -10.27 -20.79 12.04
CA MET A 36 -9.36 -21.58 12.86
C MET A 36 -9.10 -20.96 14.23
N ALA A 37 -8.92 -19.63 14.27
CA ALA A 37 -8.55 -18.92 15.50
C ALA A 37 -9.74 -18.25 16.18
N MET A 38 -10.96 -18.37 15.63
CA MET A 38 -12.19 -17.73 16.12
C MET A 38 -12.03 -16.22 16.37
N THR A 39 -11.11 -15.59 15.63
CA THR A 39 -10.74 -14.18 15.75
C THR A 39 -10.45 -13.59 14.37
N GLY A 40 -10.62 -12.28 14.20
CA GLY A 40 -10.29 -11.62 12.93
C GLY A 40 -8.82 -11.22 12.83
N PRO A 41 -8.25 -11.13 11.61
CA PRO A 41 -6.91 -10.61 11.41
C PRO A 41 -6.84 -9.11 11.75
N ILE A 42 -5.65 -8.64 12.14
CA ILE A 42 -5.45 -7.24 12.54
C ILE A 42 -5.59 -6.31 11.34
N GLY A 43 -6.41 -5.27 11.51
CA GLY A 43 -6.61 -4.24 10.50
C GLY A 43 -7.49 -4.67 9.33
N MET A 44 -8.18 -5.81 9.40
CA MET A 44 -9.22 -6.17 8.42
C MET A 44 -10.48 -6.67 9.12
N ALA A 45 -11.63 -6.38 8.53
CA ALA A 45 -12.92 -6.89 8.97
C ALA A 45 -13.61 -7.65 7.82
N VAL A 46 -14.18 -8.83 8.12
CA VAL A 46 -15.02 -9.59 7.16
C VAL A 46 -16.40 -8.96 6.97
N HIS A 47 -16.73 -7.94 7.76
CA HIS A 47 -17.89 -7.10 7.52
C HIS A 47 -17.49 -5.97 6.58
N ALA A 48 -17.89 -6.08 5.31
CA ALA A 48 -17.79 -4.99 4.34
C ALA A 48 -18.83 -3.89 4.64
N PHE A 49 -18.86 -3.34 5.86
CA PHE A 49 -19.32 -1.98 6.00
C PHE A 49 -18.22 -1.13 5.39
N VAL A 50 -18.54 -0.50 4.26
CA VAL A 50 -17.60 0.30 3.49
C VAL A 50 -16.82 1.20 4.45
N CYS A 51 -15.51 0.97 4.60
CA CYS A 51 -14.65 1.92 5.28
C CYS A 51 -14.47 3.09 4.31
N LEU A 52 -15.51 3.93 4.20
CA LEU A 52 -15.55 5.15 3.40
C LEU A 52 -14.56 6.14 4.00
N SER A 53 -13.28 5.94 3.70
CA SER A 53 -12.36 7.04 3.65
C SER A 53 -12.61 7.73 2.32
N ASN A 54 -13.27 8.88 2.34
CA ASN A 54 -13.46 9.73 1.14
C ASN A 54 -12.14 10.21 0.52
N ALA A 55 -11.00 9.83 1.09
CA ALA A 55 -9.67 10.17 0.62
C ALA A 55 -8.97 9.02 -0.14
N ASP A 56 -9.59 7.84 -0.29
CA ASP A 56 -9.00 6.76 -1.10
C ASP A 56 -8.71 7.23 -2.54
N ALA A 57 -7.71 6.63 -3.18
CA ALA A 57 -7.31 7.00 -4.54
C ALA A 57 -8.43 6.73 -5.57
N GLU A 58 -8.40 7.49 -6.66
CA GLU A 58 -9.40 7.47 -7.73
C GLU A 58 -9.67 6.06 -8.32
N PRO A 59 -8.67 5.18 -8.55
CA PRO A 59 -8.93 3.83 -9.06
C PRO A 59 -9.86 2.98 -8.17
N LEU A 60 -9.61 2.98 -6.85
CA LEU A 60 -10.47 2.25 -5.91
C LEU A 60 -11.86 2.91 -5.79
N ALA A 61 -11.93 4.24 -5.81
CA ALA A 61 -13.20 4.96 -5.82
C ALA A 61 -14.04 4.58 -7.06
N TYR A 62 -13.43 4.58 -8.26
CA TYR A 62 -14.08 4.20 -9.50
C TYR A 62 -14.59 2.76 -9.48
N LYS A 63 -13.76 1.79 -9.06
CA LYS A 63 -14.19 0.38 -8.97
C LYS A 63 -15.34 0.18 -7.98
N ARG A 64 -15.31 0.87 -6.83
CA ARG A 64 -16.41 0.83 -5.85
C ARG A 64 -17.70 1.40 -6.42
N GLU A 65 -17.62 2.54 -7.12
CA GLU A 65 -18.78 3.12 -7.78
C GLU A 65 -19.34 2.17 -8.83
N GLY A 66 -18.46 1.53 -9.63
CA GLY A 66 -18.85 0.49 -10.57
C GLY A 66 -19.70 -0.61 -9.92
N LEU A 67 -19.25 -1.17 -8.79
CA LEU A 67 -20.03 -2.16 -8.03
C LEU A 67 -21.32 -1.58 -7.44
N HIS A 68 -21.29 -0.35 -6.95
CA HIS A 68 -22.43 0.31 -6.34
C HIS A 68 -23.56 0.58 -7.36
N THR A 69 -23.21 1.00 -8.58
CA THR A 69 -24.17 1.27 -9.66
C THR A 69 -24.94 0.04 -10.16
N LEU A 70 -24.48 -1.16 -9.83
CA LEU A 70 -25.19 -2.40 -10.17
C LEU A 70 -26.52 -2.54 -9.40
N ASP A 71 -26.75 -1.76 -8.34
CA ASP A 71 -27.98 -1.74 -7.53
C ASP A 71 -28.43 -3.16 -7.11
N LEU A 72 -27.44 -3.95 -6.69
CA LEU A 72 -27.62 -5.36 -6.33
C LEU A 72 -27.94 -5.48 -4.84
N HIS A 73 -29.24 -5.58 -4.53
CA HIS A 73 -29.69 -6.03 -3.21
C HIS A 73 -29.67 -7.57 -3.13
N GLU A 74 -29.29 -8.10 -1.96
CA GLU A 74 -28.99 -9.52 -1.62
C GLU A 74 -29.28 -10.58 -2.72
N LYS A 75 -30.55 -10.82 -3.07
CA LYS A 75 -30.91 -11.83 -4.08
C LYS A 75 -30.26 -11.57 -5.45
N LYS A 76 -30.24 -10.31 -5.91
CA LYS A 76 -29.59 -9.93 -7.18
C LYS A 76 -28.07 -10.04 -7.11
N TRP A 77 -27.47 -9.85 -5.93
CA TRP A 77 -26.02 -10.01 -5.75
C TRP A 77 -25.60 -11.47 -5.91
N PHE A 78 -26.35 -12.39 -5.31
CA PHE A 78 -26.12 -13.82 -5.48
C PHE A 78 -26.21 -14.25 -6.95
N ASP A 79 -27.29 -13.86 -7.63
CA ASP A 79 -27.51 -14.20 -9.04
C ASP A 79 -26.41 -13.60 -9.93
N TRP A 80 -25.99 -12.36 -9.67
CA TRP A 80 -24.89 -11.72 -10.38
C TRP A 80 -23.60 -12.52 -10.22
N CYS A 81 -23.21 -12.87 -8.99
CA CYS A 81 -22.01 -13.65 -8.72
C CYS A 81 -22.01 -15.01 -9.44
N MET A 82 -23.14 -15.72 -9.42
CA MET A 82 -23.27 -17.02 -10.08
C MET A 82 -23.20 -16.92 -11.61
N GLY A 83 -23.53 -15.75 -12.18
CA GLY A 83 -23.44 -15.48 -13.62
C GLY A 83 -22.12 -14.89 -14.10
N GLN A 84 -21.15 -14.64 -13.21
CA GLN A 84 -19.85 -14.05 -13.58
C GLN A 84 -18.78 -15.12 -13.86
N CYS A 85 -17.80 -14.77 -14.70
CA CYS A 85 -16.57 -15.55 -14.82
C CYS A 85 -15.64 -15.32 -13.61
N ALA A 86 -14.66 -16.23 -13.44
CA ALA A 86 -13.71 -16.16 -12.34
C ALA A 86 -12.92 -14.83 -12.31
N GLU A 87 -12.53 -14.30 -13.47
CA GLU A 87 -11.79 -13.04 -13.57
C GLU A 87 -12.59 -11.86 -13.00
N THR A 88 -13.86 -11.71 -13.38
CA THR A 88 -14.75 -10.66 -12.86
C THR A 88 -14.97 -10.81 -11.35
N LEU A 89 -15.14 -12.05 -10.85
CA LEU A 89 -15.30 -12.30 -9.42
C LEU A 89 -14.03 -11.94 -8.63
N LEU A 90 -12.85 -12.26 -9.17
CA LEU A 90 -11.57 -11.92 -8.57
C LEU A 90 -11.33 -10.41 -8.55
N ASP A 91 -11.71 -9.67 -9.60
CA ASP A 91 -11.60 -8.21 -9.64
C ASP A 91 -12.55 -7.53 -8.63
N ALA A 92 -13.80 -8.00 -8.57
CA ALA A 92 -14.78 -7.54 -7.58
C ALA A 92 -14.30 -7.85 -6.15
N GLN A 93 -13.77 -9.05 -5.92
CA GLN A 93 -13.16 -9.44 -4.66
C GLN A 93 -12.00 -8.51 -4.29
N ALA A 94 -11.09 -8.20 -5.22
CA ALA A 94 -9.96 -7.32 -4.95
C ALA A 94 -10.41 -5.94 -4.46
N THR A 95 -11.46 -5.41 -5.10
CA THR A 95 -12.10 -4.15 -4.72
C THR A 95 -12.70 -4.22 -3.30
N LEU A 96 -13.44 -5.29 -3.00
CA LEU A 96 -14.06 -5.48 -1.69
C LEU A 96 -13.01 -5.64 -0.58
N ILE A 97 -11.97 -6.43 -0.80
CA ILE A 97 -10.88 -6.66 0.17
C ILE A 97 -10.06 -5.40 0.39
N ALA A 98 -9.71 -4.66 -0.66
CA ALA A 98 -9.07 -3.36 -0.50
C ALA A 98 -9.93 -2.41 0.35
N SER A 99 -11.26 -2.46 0.20
CA SER A 99 -12.18 -1.61 0.95
C SER A 99 -12.30 -1.95 2.45
N THR A 100 -11.88 -3.14 2.88
CA THR A 100 -11.95 -3.55 4.30
C THR A 100 -10.65 -3.35 5.08
N LEU A 101 -9.52 -3.09 4.39
CA LEU A 101 -8.19 -2.98 4.99
C LEU A 101 -7.97 -1.63 5.67
N ASP A 102 -7.85 -1.55 6.99
CA ASP A 102 -7.43 -0.35 7.73
C ASP A 102 -6.21 -0.59 8.63
N LEU A 103 -5.06 -0.13 8.15
CA LEU A 103 -3.79 -0.19 8.86
C LEU A 103 -3.39 1.15 9.48
N SER A 104 -4.27 2.14 9.51
CA SER A 104 -3.99 3.42 10.17
C SER A 104 -3.84 3.25 11.68
N HIS A 105 -2.91 3.99 12.26
CA HIS A 105 -2.61 3.98 13.69
C HIS A 105 -1.82 5.22 14.12
N SER A 106 -1.96 5.58 15.41
CA SER A 106 -1.45 6.83 15.97
C SER A 106 -0.35 6.64 17.03
N GLY A 107 0.11 5.41 17.30
CA GLY A 107 1.03 5.15 18.41
C GLY A 107 1.84 3.87 18.28
N THR A 108 2.35 3.38 19.41
CA THR A 108 3.33 2.28 19.49
C THR A 108 2.84 1.09 20.32
N THR A 109 1.52 1.01 20.58
CA THR A 109 0.94 -0.13 21.29
C THR A 109 1.17 -1.43 20.52
N PRO A 110 1.04 -2.62 21.17
CA PRO A 110 1.24 -3.90 20.47
C PRO A 110 0.41 -4.05 19.19
N ILE A 111 -0.84 -3.57 19.20
CA ILE A 111 -1.71 -3.60 18.01
C ILE A 111 -1.23 -2.63 16.91
N CYS A 112 -0.69 -1.46 17.28
CA CYS A 112 -0.14 -0.51 16.31
C CYS A 112 1.14 -1.07 15.65
N ARG A 113 2.02 -1.69 16.44
CA ARG A 113 3.21 -2.39 15.90
C ARG A 113 2.81 -3.49 14.93
N ARG A 114 1.77 -4.26 15.28
CA ARG A 114 1.29 -5.33 14.40
C ARG A 114 0.64 -4.80 13.12
N LYS A 115 -0.12 -3.69 13.18
CA LYS A 115 -0.59 -2.97 11.98
C LYS A 115 0.58 -2.51 11.11
N GLN A 116 1.64 -1.99 11.73
CA GLN A 116 2.86 -1.56 11.04
C GLN A 116 3.54 -2.72 10.30
N GLU A 117 3.74 -3.87 10.96
CA GLU A 117 4.34 -5.06 10.33
C GLU A 117 3.55 -5.56 9.12
N VAL A 118 2.21 -5.57 9.23
CA VAL A 118 1.33 -5.93 8.12
C VAL A 118 1.43 -4.91 6.99
N ALA A 119 1.48 -3.61 7.30
CA ALA A 119 1.67 -2.56 6.30
C ALA A 119 3.00 -2.70 5.58
N ASP A 120 4.09 -2.96 6.30
CA ASP A 120 5.43 -3.19 5.74
C ASP A 120 5.40 -4.36 4.76
N SER A 121 4.85 -5.50 5.19
CA SER A 121 4.74 -6.71 4.38
C SER A 121 3.94 -6.48 3.10
N LEU A 122 2.80 -5.78 3.20
CA LEU A 122 1.95 -5.48 2.05
C LEU A 122 2.59 -4.48 1.10
N THR A 123 3.21 -3.40 1.61
CA THR A 123 3.88 -2.43 0.72
C THR A 123 5.03 -3.05 -0.05
N THR A 124 5.82 -3.93 0.58
CA THR A 124 6.88 -4.66 -0.13
C THR A 124 6.29 -5.64 -1.14
N ARG A 125 5.25 -6.41 -0.78
CA ARG A 125 4.61 -7.37 -1.72
C ARG A 125 3.98 -6.68 -2.93
N LEU A 126 3.34 -5.52 -2.72
CA LEU A 126 2.64 -4.74 -3.73
C LEU A 126 3.53 -3.69 -4.43
N GLN A 127 4.82 -3.62 -4.04
CA GLN A 127 5.80 -2.66 -4.57
C GLN A 127 5.27 -1.22 -4.54
N VAL A 128 4.72 -0.81 -3.38
CA VAL A 128 4.11 0.50 -3.20
C VAL A 128 5.20 1.55 -2.98
N ASP A 129 5.45 2.37 -4.00
CA ASP A 129 6.31 3.53 -3.89
C ASP A 129 5.56 4.71 -3.23
N MET A 130 5.83 4.90 -1.94
CA MET A 130 5.16 5.92 -1.13
C MET A 130 5.54 7.36 -1.48
N THR A 131 6.61 7.58 -2.26
CA THR A 131 6.98 8.93 -2.73
C THR A 131 5.93 9.52 -3.68
N LYS A 132 5.11 8.66 -4.30
CA LYS A 132 3.99 9.05 -5.17
C LYS A 132 2.72 9.44 -4.41
N TYR A 133 2.63 9.08 -3.13
CA TYR A 133 1.40 9.19 -2.34
C TYR A 133 1.52 10.13 -1.13
N TRP A 134 2.71 10.62 -0.85
CA TRP A 134 2.94 11.54 0.26
C TRP A 134 4.12 12.47 -0.01
N SER A 135 4.00 13.72 0.44
CA SER A 135 5.06 14.73 0.34
C SER A 135 5.27 15.45 1.68
N PRO A 136 6.52 15.86 1.99
CA PRO A 136 6.83 16.58 3.20
C PRO A 136 6.17 17.96 3.21
N THR A 137 5.55 18.33 4.34
CA THR A 137 4.93 19.65 4.52
C THR A 137 5.39 20.32 5.81
N THR A 138 5.34 21.65 5.85
CA THR A 138 5.68 22.41 7.06
C THR A 138 4.81 21.98 8.25
N ASP A 139 3.51 21.74 8.03
CA ASP A 139 2.57 21.31 9.07
C ASP A 139 2.95 19.94 9.66
N PHE A 140 3.43 19.02 8.83
CA PHE A 140 3.94 17.74 9.30
C PHE A 140 5.13 17.94 10.25
N PHE A 141 6.14 18.72 9.84
CA PHE A 141 7.32 18.97 10.67
C PHE A 141 6.98 19.76 11.95
N MET A 142 5.99 20.64 11.91
CA MET A 142 5.52 21.34 13.10
C MET A 142 4.95 20.39 14.16
N GLY A 143 4.52 19.19 13.79
CA GLY A 143 4.13 18.12 14.72
C GLY A 143 5.29 17.38 15.40
N LEU A 144 6.53 17.53 14.92
CA LEU A 144 7.71 16.80 15.41
C LEU A 144 8.50 17.59 16.46
N THR A 145 9.47 16.95 17.12
CA THR A 145 10.44 17.64 17.98
C THR A 145 11.53 18.33 17.16
N LYS A 146 12.20 19.36 17.71
CA LYS A 146 13.31 20.05 17.01
C LYS A 146 14.42 19.07 16.56
N ALA A 147 14.74 18.08 17.40
CA ALA A 147 15.73 17.06 17.08
C ALA A 147 15.29 16.23 15.87
N GLN A 148 14.06 15.71 15.86
CA GLN A 148 13.52 14.94 14.73
C GLN A 148 13.47 15.73 13.42
N ILE A 149 13.20 17.04 13.47
CA ILE A 149 13.24 17.89 12.27
C ILE A 149 14.69 18.04 11.77
N ALA A 150 15.64 18.26 12.69
CA ALA A 150 17.05 18.34 12.33
C ALA A 150 17.55 17.03 11.73
N ASP A 151 17.23 15.88 12.34
CA ASP A 151 17.57 14.55 11.82
C ASP A 151 17.03 14.35 10.39
N ALA A 152 15.77 14.72 10.14
CA ALA A 152 15.18 14.64 8.80
C ALA A 152 15.93 15.53 7.78
N ILE A 153 16.32 16.76 8.15
CA ILE A 153 17.13 17.63 7.28
C ILE A 153 18.50 16.98 7.00
N MET A 154 19.11 16.34 8.01
CA MET A 154 20.39 15.67 7.86
C MET A 154 20.35 14.46 6.92
N GLU A 155 19.18 13.84 6.74
CA GLU A 155 18.93 12.77 5.77
C GLU A 155 18.72 13.29 4.33
N SER A 156 18.60 14.61 4.12
CA SER A 156 18.42 15.15 2.77
C SER A 156 19.63 14.85 1.87
N PRO A 157 19.44 14.55 0.57
CA PRO A 157 20.54 14.30 -0.35
C PRO A 157 21.60 15.41 -0.33
N ALA A 158 21.17 16.66 -0.28
CA ALA A 158 22.06 17.83 -0.23
C ALA A 158 23.00 17.84 1.00
N VAL A 159 22.57 17.26 2.13
CA VAL A 159 23.39 17.18 3.36
C VAL A 159 24.22 15.89 3.39
N VAL A 160 23.67 14.79 2.88
CA VAL A 160 24.39 13.50 2.77
C VAL A 160 25.58 13.61 1.82
N GLU A 161 25.45 14.38 0.74
CA GLU A 161 26.48 14.63 -0.27
C GLU A 161 27.57 15.63 0.18
N LEU A 162 27.49 16.19 1.40
CA LEU A 162 28.50 17.13 1.88
C LEU A 162 29.90 16.48 1.98
N PRO A 163 30.97 17.18 1.57
CA PRO A 163 32.29 16.59 1.33
C PRO A 163 32.96 16.00 2.58
N SER A 164 32.71 16.58 3.78
CA SER A 164 33.37 16.15 5.00
C SER A 164 32.41 15.94 6.17
N ALA A 165 32.76 15.01 7.06
CA ALA A 165 32.04 14.80 8.31
C ALA A 165 32.07 16.04 9.23
N LYS A 166 33.09 16.90 9.08
CA LYS A 166 33.19 18.16 9.82
C LYS A 166 32.15 19.17 9.34
N ASP A 167 31.89 19.22 8.03
CA ASP A 167 30.87 20.11 7.46
C ASP A 167 29.47 19.67 7.85
N ARG A 168 29.19 18.36 7.82
CA ARG A 168 27.94 17.78 8.33
C ARG A 168 27.71 18.13 9.80
N LYS A 169 28.72 17.97 10.65
CA LYS A 169 28.62 18.31 12.08
C LYS A 169 28.47 19.81 12.32
N ALA A 170 29.14 20.65 11.53
CA ALA A 170 28.96 22.10 11.62
C ALA A 170 27.52 22.50 11.23
N PHE A 171 26.96 21.86 10.19
CA PHE A 171 25.59 22.07 9.76
C PHE A 171 24.58 21.62 10.82
N GLU A 172 24.78 20.46 11.44
CA GLU A 172 23.97 19.98 12.57
C GLU A 172 23.93 20.97 13.74
N VAL A 173 25.08 21.57 14.10
CA VAL A 173 25.16 22.62 15.13
C VAL A 173 24.37 23.87 14.73
N ILE A 174 24.40 24.25 13.45
CA ILE A 174 23.59 25.37 12.93
C ILE A 174 22.09 25.06 13.08
N LEU A 175 21.66 23.84 12.74
CA LEU A 175 20.26 23.42 12.88
C LEU A 175 19.79 23.48 14.33
N ALA A 176 20.63 23.05 15.29
CA ALA A 176 20.30 23.08 16.71
C ALA A 176 19.95 24.50 17.24
N GLY A 177 20.59 25.54 16.67
CA GLY A 177 20.37 26.94 17.03
C GLY A 177 19.10 27.57 16.43
N LYS A 178 18.51 26.98 15.39
CA LYS A 178 17.34 27.54 14.69
C LYS A 178 16.05 27.38 15.49
N ARG A 179 15.07 28.24 15.23
CA ARG A 179 13.72 28.09 15.81
C ARG A 179 12.96 26.95 15.14
N LYS A 180 11.94 26.41 15.82
CA LYS A 180 11.21 25.22 15.34
C LYS A 180 10.47 25.48 14.02
N ASP A 181 9.82 26.64 13.92
CA ASP A 181 9.12 27.10 12.72
C ASP A 181 10.08 27.30 11.54
N GLU A 182 11.25 27.89 11.80
CA GLU A 182 12.32 28.01 10.79
C GLU A 182 12.83 26.64 10.34
N LEU A 183 13.02 25.70 11.28
CA LEU A 183 13.44 24.32 10.96
C LEU A 183 12.36 23.58 10.15
N ALA A 184 11.09 23.72 10.50
CA ALA A 184 10.00 23.06 9.81
C ALA A 184 9.87 23.54 8.35
N LEU A 185 9.99 24.85 8.12
CA LEU A 185 10.01 25.42 6.77
C LEU A 185 11.24 24.92 5.99
N MET A 186 12.41 24.95 6.62
CA MET A 186 13.66 24.48 6.00
C MET A 186 13.60 22.99 5.64
N ALA A 187 13.03 22.15 6.49
CA ALA A 187 12.85 20.73 6.25
C ALA A 187 11.87 20.47 5.09
N ALA A 188 10.74 21.17 5.05
CA ALA A 188 9.79 21.08 3.95
C ALA A 188 10.47 21.42 2.61
N GLN A 189 11.20 22.53 2.54
CA GLN A 189 11.88 22.97 1.33
C GLN A 189 13.05 22.07 0.91
N ALA A 190 13.84 21.58 1.86
CA ALA A 190 15.01 20.75 1.56
C ALA A 190 14.64 19.33 1.11
N LEU A 191 13.50 18.81 1.57
CA LEU A 191 13.07 17.44 1.32
C LEU A 191 12.00 17.33 0.23
N GLU A 192 11.36 18.44 -0.14
CA GLU A 192 10.42 18.49 -1.26
C GLU A 192 11.08 18.00 -2.56
N GLY A 193 10.45 17.04 -3.23
CA GLY A 193 10.96 16.44 -4.47
C GLY A 193 12.22 15.55 -4.32
N SER A 194 12.78 15.42 -3.11
CA SER A 194 14.00 14.62 -2.88
C SER A 194 13.78 13.11 -2.86
N GLY A 195 12.52 12.65 -2.81
CA GLY A 195 12.16 11.24 -2.57
C GLY A 195 12.26 10.81 -1.10
N TRP A 196 12.59 11.73 -0.18
CA TRP A 196 12.62 11.42 1.25
C TRP A 196 11.23 11.09 1.81
N LEU A 197 11.19 10.08 2.69
CA LEU A 197 9.99 9.63 3.39
C LEU A 197 10.30 9.40 4.88
N PRO A 198 9.37 9.72 5.79
CA PRO A 198 9.45 9.27 7.17
C PRO A 198 9.53 7.73 7.22
N GLY A 199 10.42 7.19 8.06
CA GLY A 199 10.67 5.73 8.13
C GLY A 199 9.42 4.88 8.40
N VAL A 200 8.37 5.43 9.01
CA VAL A 200 7.09 4.73 9.26
C VAL A 200 6.28 4.44 7.99
N ILE A 201 6.55 5.16 6.89
CA ILE A 201 5.90 4.95 5.58
C ILE A 201 6.87 4.59 4.46
N ALA A 202 8.18 4.56 4.70
CA ALA A 202 9.14 4.13 3.70
C ALA A 202 8.95 2.65 3.37
N THR A 203 8.94 2.31 2.08
CA THR A 203 8.86 0.92 1.61
C THR A 203 10.27 0.36 1.44
N ALA A 204 10.58 -0.71 2.17
CA ALA A 204 11.83 -1.44 1.99
C ALA A 204 11.75 -2.39 0.78
N GLY A 205 12.85 -2.53 0.04
CA GLY A 205 12.97 -3.51 -1.04
C GLY A 205 12.14 -3.16 -2.29
N LEU A 206 12.00 -1.86 -2.61
CA LEU A 206 11.47 -1.45 -3.91
C LEU A 206 12.43 -1.91 -5.01
N VAL A 207 11.88 -2.61 -6.00
CA VAL A 207 12.61 -3.05 -7.20
C VAL A 207 12.65 -1.90 -8.19
N ASP A 208 13.86 -1.50 -8.59
CA ASP A 208 14.04 -0.54 -9.67
C ASP A 208 13.85 -1.22 -11.02
N VAL A 209 12.63 -1.16 -11.54
CA VAL A 209 12.27 -1.69 -12.87
C VAL A 209 12.91 -0.93 -14.03
N THR A 210 13.55 0.21 -13.79
CA THR A 210 14.28 0.98 -14.81
C THR A 210 15.75 0.60 -14.92
N ASN A 211 16.26 -0.14 -13.93
CA ASN A 211 17.63 -0.65 -13.93
C ASN A 211 17.66 -2.05 -14.56
N PHE A 212 17.89 -2.10 -15.88
CA PHE A 212 17.99 -3.35 -16.64
C PHE A 212 19.20 -4.23 -16.25
N ASP A 213 20.19 -3.66 -15.57
CA ASP A 213 21.38 -4.37 -15.10
C ASP A 213 21.24 -4.90 -13.65
N ALA A 214 20.09 -4.68 -13.01
CA ALA A 214 19.82 -5.23 -11.69
C ALA A 214 19.75 -6.77 -11.74
N GLU A 215 20.36 -7.45 -10.77
CA GLU A 215 20.16 -8.89 -10.61
C GLU A 215 18.66 -9.17 -10.47
N PRO A 216 18.07 -10.02 -11.32
CA PRO A 216 16.66 -10.30 -11.26
C PRO A 216 16.33 -10.95 -9.92
N ALA A 217 15.28 -10.46 -9.26
CA ALA A 217 14.83 -11.01 -7.97
C ALA A 217 14.41 -12.49 -8.05
N PHE A 218 14.14 -12.98 -9.26
CA PHE A 218 13.81 -14.37 -9.56
C PHE A 218 14.52 -14.82 -10.82
N GLU A 219 15.10 -16.01 -10.79
CA GLU A 219 15.63 -16.68 -11.97
C GLU A 219 14.46 -17.23 -12.81
N ILE A 220 14.42 -16.88 -14.10
CA ILE A 220 13.44 -17.46 -15.02
C ILE A 220 13.95 -18.87 -15.38
N THR A 221 13.29 -19.89 -14.86
CA THR A 221 13.59 -21.28 -15.22
C THR A 221 12.95 -21.64 -16.56
N GLU A 222 13.55 -22.60 -17.27
CA GLU A 222 13.03 -23.16 -18.52
C GLU A 222 11.60 -23.73 -18.31
N GLU A 223 11.39 -24.38 -17.17
CA GLU A 223 10.08 -24.90 -16.71
C GLU A 223 9.03 -23.77 -16.54
N GLY A 224 9.43 -22.61 -16.02
CA GLY A 224 8.55 -21.44 -15.89
C GLY A 224 8.18 -20.84 -17.24
N LEU A 225 9.11 -20.85 -18.19
CA LEU A 225 8.86 -20.40 -19.56
C LEU A 225 7.91 -21.34 -20.30
N GLU A 226 8.11 -22.65 -20.16
CA GLU A 226 7.21 -23.68 -20.71
C GLU A 226 5.80 -23.59 -20.12
N ALA A 227 5.68 -23.35 -18.81
CA ALA A 227 4.40 -23.16 -18.15
C ALA A 227 3.65 -21.91 -18.64
N LEU A 228 4.36 -20.81 -18.92
CA LEU A 228 3.79 -19.59 -19.51
C LEU A 228 3.25 -19.83 -20.92
N VAL A 229 4.06 -20.49 -21.78
CA VAL A 229 3.63 -20.86 -23.14
C VAL A 229 2.43 -21.81 -23.10
N ALA A 230 2.43 -22.77 -22.17
CA ALA A 230 1.30 -23.67 -21.99
C ALA A 230 0.04 -22.92 -21.52
N ALA A 231 0.17 -21.93 -20.62
CA ALA A 231 -0.95 -21.13 -20.12
C ALA A 231 -1.55 -20.24 -21.22
N GLU A 232 -0.73 -19.63 -22.08
CA GLU A 232 -1.21 -18.85 -23.25
C GLU A 232 -1.87 -19.74 -24.32
N ALA A 233 -1.51 -21.02 -24.39
CA ALA A 233 -2.09 -21.98 -25.33
C ALA A 233 -3.46 -22.55 -24.87
N VAL A 234 -3.87 -22.33 -23.62
CA VAL A 234 -5.20 -22.72 -23.15
C VAL A 234 -6.22 -21.70 -23.63
N MET A 235 -6.94 -22.02 -24.71
CA MET A 235 -8.16 -21.27 -25.04
C MET A 235 -9.19 -21.47 -23.93
N PRO A 236 -9.93 -20.42 -23.52
CA PRO A 236 -11.02 -20.59 -22.58
C PRO A 236 -12.03 -21.58 -23.19
N ASP A 237 -12.36 -22.62 -22.43
CA ASP A 237 -13.44 -23.54 -22.80
C ASP A 237 -14.77 -22.78 -22.70
N LEU A 238 -15.22 -22.25 -23.84
CA LEU A 238 -16.46 -21.49 -23.96
C LEU A 238 -17.71 -22.36 -23.74
N ASP A 239 -17.57 -23.68 -23.65
CA ASP A 239 -18.68 -24.61 -23.46
C ASP A 239 -19.02 -24.86 -21.99
N VAL A 240 -18.19 -24.40 -21.03
CA VAL A 240 -18.47 -24.53 -19.58
C VAL A 240 -19.54 -23.52 -19.09
N ALA A 241 -19.89 -22.52 -19.91
CA ALA A 241 -20.97 -21.57 -19.60
C ALA A 241 -22.39 -22.12 -19.85
N GLY A 242 -22.52 -23.40 -20.21
CA GLY A 242 -23.81 -24.09 -20.31
C GLY A 242 -24.31 -24.61 -18.96
N ILE A 243 -24.56 -23.73 -17.98
CA ILE A 243 -25.37 -24.14 -16.82
C ILE A 243 -26.82 -24.23 -17.29
N ALA A 244 -27.31 -25.47 -17.30
CA ALA A 244 -28.63 -25.91 -17.71
C ALA A 244 -29.75 -24.95 -17.28
N ALA A 245 -30.47 -24.45 -18.30
CA ALA A 245 -31.86 -24.04 -18.11
C ALA A 245 -32.73 -25.28 -18.23
N GLU A 246 -33.19 -25.82 -17.11
CA GLU A 246 -34.48 -26.51 -16.92
C GLU A 246 -34.93 -26.39 -15.46
#